data_AF-A0A919EBK9-F1
#
_entry.id   AF-A0A919EBK9-F1
#
_cell.length_a   1.000
_cell.length_b   1.000
_cell.length_c   1.000
_cell.angle_alpha   90.00
_cell.angle_beta   90.00
_cell.angle_gamma   90.00
#
_symmetry.space_group_name_H-M   'P 1'
#
loop_
_entity.id
_entity.type
_entity.pdbx_description
1 polymer ?
#
loop_
_entity_poly.entity_id
_entity_poly.type
_entity_poly.pdbx_seq_one_letter_code
_entity_poly.pdbx_strand_id
1 'polypeptide(L)'
;MADAQPPAEKITAEVERLKEMSHQAFFEAWITYVQGGTDEATTREAQAEAFRSQDLASRTLAAADRAAREFKTVVARRDGESKRDHQARIRDFRQQLQDARQPVLAAVEDLAADEAEYLAQLDDEAFAEEWSAFVREAAGSSRSGRNYVQGLAFRSPEVAPRTQALAVQMMRNPEDFLPELEGESRKAHQARVTQLRSRLEAELRFLQYTLNYMAARWGRMPTAPNYRLQAMRLLAERYPEEFSRLRTAVRNDARQAREDVLRQRRAERRPQARSAN
;
A
#
# COMPACT_ATOMS: atom_id res chain seq x y z
N MET A 1 5.04 36.74 5.91
CA MET A 1 5.59 36.84 4.53
C MET A 1 4.67 36.02 3.66
N ALA A 2 4.12 36.60 2.60
CA ALA A 2 3.18 35.90 1.73
C ALA A 2 3.91 34.71 1.08
N ASP A 3 3.44 33.49 1.34
CA ASP A 3 3.84 32.29 0.62
C ASP A 3 3.49 32.51 -0.86
N ALA A 4 4.45 33.00 -1.63
CA ALA A 4 4.30 33.16 -3.06
C ALA A 4 4.24 31.74 -3.64
N GLN A 5 3.02 31.30 -3.96
CA GLN A 5 2.78 30.03 -4.62
C GLN A 5 3.70 29.92 -5.85
N PRO A 6 4.45 28.80 -6.02
CA PRO A 6 5.37 28.68 -7.12
C PRO A 6 4.63 28.85 -8.46
N PRO A 7 5.23 29.50 -9.46
CA PRO A 7 4.60 29.68 -10.76
C PRO A 7 4.15 28.33 -11.34
N ALA A 8 2.91 28.26 -11.83
CA ALA A 8 2.32 27.02 -12.36
C ALA A 8 3.21 26.37 -13.44
N GLU A 9 3.84 27.18 -14.29
CA GLU A 9 4.78 26.72 -15.33
C GLU A 9 5.95 25.92 -14.75
N LYS A 10 6.47 26.30 -13.58
CA LYS A 10 7.56 25.58 -12.92
C LYS A 10 7.09 24.25 -12.33
N ILE A 11 5.87 24.21 -11.81
CA ILE A 11 5.26 22.97 -11.31
C ILE A 11 5.05 22.01 -12.48
N THR A 12 4.45 22.47 -13.58
CA THR A 12 4.21 21.64 -14.77
C THR A 12 5.50 21.11 -15.38
N ALA A 13 6.52 21.95 -15.54
CA ALA A 13 7.83 21.52 -16.02
C ALA A 13 8.48 20.47 -15.10
N GLU A 14 8.34 20.63 -13.78
CA GLU A 14 8.85 19.67 -12.81
C GLU A 14 8.07 18.35 -12.83
N VAL A 15 6.75 18.40 -13.01
CA VAL A 15 5.91 17.20 -13.18
C VAL A 15 6.35 16.41 -14.41
N GLU A 16 6.54 17.06 -15.55
CA GLU A 16 7.00 16.39 -16.78
C GLU A 16 8.40 15.80 -16.60
N ARG A 17 9.34 16.56 -16.00
CA ARG A 17 10.68 16.05 -15.68
C ARG A 17 10.61 14.78 -14.82
N LEU A 18 9.84 14.80 -13.73
CA LEU A 18 9.70 13.67 -12.81
C LEU A 18 8.99 12.47 -13.45
N LYS A 19 8.05 12.70 -14.38
CA LYS A 19 7.38 11.64 -15.15
C LYS A 19 8.37 10.86 -16.01
N GLU A 20 9.27 11.56 -16.69
CA GLU A 20 10.28 10.97 -17.58
C GLU A 20 11.40 10.22 -16.84
N MET A 21 11.59 10.48 -15.55
CA MET A 21 12.61 9.78 -14.76
C MET A 21 12.36 8.28 -14.66
N SER A 22 13.44 7.50 -14.60
CA SER A 22 13.37 6.09 -14.22
C SER A 22 12.84 5.92 -12.79
N HIS A 23 12.34 4.73 -12.45
CA HIS A 23 11.87 4.45 -11.08
C HIS A 23 12.94 4.72 -10.02
N GLN A 24 14.20 4.42 -10.31
CA GLN A 24 15.30 4.63 -9.37
C GLN A 24 15.66 6.11 -9.24
N ALA A 25 15.76 6.83 -10.36
CA ALA A 25 16.06 8.27 -10.34
C ALA A 25 14.95 9.07 -9.62
N PHE A 26 13.68 8.74 -9.87
CA PHE A 26 12.55 9.35 -9.15
C PHE A 26 12.59 9.04 -7.65
N PHE A 27 12.92 7.80 -7.27
CA PHE A 27 13.07 7.44 -5.86
C PHE A 27 14.18 8.27 -5.20
N GLU A 28 15.34 8.43 -5.85
CA GLU A 28 16.44 9.24 -5.34
C GLU A 28 16.10 10.73 -5.25
N ALA A 29 15.38 11.28 -6.23
CA ALA A 29 14.86 12.65 -6.20
C ALA A 29 13.92 12.86 -5.00
N TRP A 30 12.97 11.94 -4.77
CA TRP A 30 12.06 11.98 -3.62
C TRP A 30 12.82 11.92 -2.28
N ILE A 31 13.78 11.01 -2.15
CA ILE A 31 14.58 10.90 -0.91
C ILE A 31 15.40 12.17 -0.67
N THR A 32 15.99 12.74 -1.71
CA THR A 32 16.74 13.99 -1.64
C THR A 32 15.84 15.13 -1.15
N TYR A 33 14.63 15.23 -1.70
CA TYR A 33 13.62 16.18 -1.23
C TYR A 33 13.29 15.97 0.25
N VAL A 34 12.97 14.74 0.67
CA VAL A 34 12.66 14.41 2.08
C VAL A 34 13.79 14.82 3.03
N GLN A 35 15.04 14.59 2.64
CA GLN A 35 16.22 14.90 3.46
C GLN A 35 16.59 16.38 3.53
N GLY A 36 15.81 17.27 2.90
CA GLY A 36 16.09 18.71 2.88
C GLY A 36 17.04 19.13 1.75
N GLY A 37 17.34 18.23 0.81
CA GLY A 37 18.16 18.56 -0.36
C GLY A 37 17.51 19.61 -1.25
N THR A 38 18.36 20.34 -1.98
CA THR A 38 17.98 21.30 -3.00
C THR A 38 18.28 20.72 -4.38
N ASP A 39 17.40 20.97 -5.33
CA ASP A 39 17.62 20.65 -6.74
C ASP A 39 17.97 21.94 -7.49
N GLU A 40 19.00 21.91 -8.32
CA GLU A 40 19.40 23.07 -9.11
C GLU A 40 18.37 23.39 -10.20
N ALA A 41 17.60 22.40 -10.64
CA ALA A 41 16.64 22.55 -11.73
C ALA A 41 15.33 23.22 -11.31
N THR A 42 14.98 23.23 -10.01
CA THR A 42 13.66 23.69 -9.57
C THR A 42 13.63 24.11 -8.09
N THR A 43 12.62 24.86 -7.66
CA THR A 43 12.49 25.25 -6.25
C THR A 43 11.88 24.12 -5.44
N ARG A 44 12.17 24.10 -4.13
CA ARG A 44 11.67 23.08 -3.21
C ARG A 44 10.14 23.08 -3.14
N GLU A 45 9.51 24.25 -3.22
CA GLU A 45 8.06 24.40 -3.25
C GLU A 45 7.48 23.79 -4.53
N ALA A 46 8.08 24.04 -5.69
CA ALA A 46 7.63 23.46 -6.95
C ALA A 46 7.79 21.93 -6.96
N GLN A 47 8.85 21.39 -6.34
CA GLN A 47 8.99 19.94 -6.14
C GLN A 47 7.89 19.37 -5.24
N ALA A 48 7.62 20.03 -4.11
CA ALA A 48 6.59 19.62 -3.18
C ALA A 48 5.22 19.52 -3.88
N GLU A 49 4.88 20.52 -4.69
CA GLU A 49 3.67 20.54 -5.53
C GLU A 49 3.67 19.44 -6.58
N ALA A 50 4.78 19.25 -7.28
CA ALA A 50 4.88 18.23 -8.33
C ALA A 50 4.71 16.81 -7.76
N PHE A 51 5.31 16.51 -6.61
CA PHE A 51 5.20 15.22 -5.94
C PHE A 51 3.79 14.85 -5.49
N ARG A 52 2.92 15.84 -5.26
CA ARG A 52 1.50 15.65 -4.91
C ARG A 52 0.54 15.85 -6.09
N SER A 53 1.06 16.08 -7.28
CA SER A 53 0.23 16.26 -8.49
C SER A 53 -0.51 14.96 -8.86
N GLN A 54 -1.63 15.10 -9.57
CA GLN A 54 -2.46 13.97 -10.03
C GLN A 54 -1.66 12.87 -10.73
N ASP A 55 -0.69 13.26 -11.57
CA ASP A 55 0.12 12.33 -12.35
C ASP A 55 1.16 11.57 -11.53
N LEU A 56 1.57 12.11 -10.38
CA LEU A 56 2.72 11.60 -9.62
C LEU A 56 2.37 11.13 -8.21
N ALA A 57 1.27 11.58 -7.59
CA ALA A 57 0.96 11.34 -6.18
C ALA A 57 1.06 9.86 -5.78
N SER A 58 0.49 8.95 -6.58
CA SER A 58 0.57 7.52 -6.31
C SER A 58 1.97 6.93 -6.47
N ARG A 59 2.76 7.41 -7.45
CA ARG A 59 4.16 7.01 -7.64
C ARG A 59 5.02 7.51 -6.47
N THR A 60 4.78 8.74 -6.02
CA THR A 60 5.39 9.33 -4.83
C THR A 60 5.06 8.52 -3.59
N LEU A 61 3.80 8.13 -3.40
CA LEU A 61 3.39 7.30 -2.26
C LEU A 61 4.09 5.94 -2.27
N ALA A 62 4.21 5.30 -3.43
CA ALA A 62 4.98 4.05 -3.56
C ALA A 62 6.47 4.23 -3.23
N ALA A 63 7.07 5.35 -3.64
CA ALA A 63 8.44 5.72 -3.27
C ALA A 63 8.58 5.95 -1.75
N ALA A 64 7.63 6.63 -1.13
CA ALA A 64 7.60 6.84 0.32
C ALA A 64 7.48 5.52 1.10
N ASP A 65 6.61 4.61 0.65
CA ASP A 65 6.44 3.30 1.27
C ASP A 65 7.70 2.42 1.09
N ARG A 66 8.36 2.50 -0.08
CA ARG A 66 9.68 1.88 -0.29
C ARG A 66 10.71 2.43 0.69
N ALA A 67 10.79 3.75 0.84
CA ALA A 67 11.72 4.43 1.75
C ALA A 67 11.49 4.00 3.21
N ALA A 68 10.23 3.85 3.63
CA ALA A 68 9.86 3.39 4.96
C ALA A 68 10.31 1.95 5.23
N ARG A 69 10.22 1.06 4.22
CA ARG A 69 10.70 -0.34 4.31
C ARG A 69 12.23 -0.42 4.28
N GLU A 70 12.86 0.37 3.43
CA GLU A 70 14.29 0.35 3.11
C GLU A 70 15.11 1.43 3.86
N PHE A 71 14.59 1.98 4.95
CA PHE A 71 15.22 3.14 5.63
C PHE A 71 16.70 2.95 6.02
N LYS A 72 17.17 1.71 6.19
CA LYS A 72 18.57 1.40 6.54
C LYS A 72 19.53 1.51 5.35
N THR A 73 19.04 1.28 4.12
CA THR A 73 19.83 1.48 2.91
C THR A 73 19.83 2.96 2.55
N VAL A 74 18.68 3.63 2.72
CA VAL A 74 18.53 5.07 2.50
C VAL A 74 19.41 5.88 3.47
N VAL A 75 19.37 5.55 4.76
CA VAL A 75 20.20 6.20 5.79
C VAL A 75 21.31 5.24 6.22
N ALA A 76 22.23 5.01 5.29
CA ALA A 76 23.43 4.21 5.57
C ALA A 76 24.27 4.86 6.68
N ARG A 77 24.88 4.00 7.49
CA ARG A 77 25.82 4.42 8.53
C ARG A 77 27.08 4.95 7.86
N ARG A 78 27.56 6.11 8.30
CA ARG A 78 28.79 6.73 7.77
C ARG A 78 30.02 6.13 8.47
N ASP A 79 31.17 6.20 7.79
CA ASP A 79 32.43 5.79 8.38
C ASP A 79 32.74 6.63 9.63
N GLY A 80 33.15 5.96 10.71
CA GLY A 80 33.41 6.61 12.00
C GLY A 80 32.16 7.05 12.79
N GLU A 81 30.95 6.90 12.25
CA GLU A 81 29.72 7.35 12.91
C GLU A 81 29.37 6.49 14.13
N SER A 82 29.09 7.12 15.27
CA SER A 82 28.66 6.40 16.47
C SER A 82 27.28 5.76 16.25
N LYS A 83 27.01 4.65 16.96
CA LYS A 83 25.69 4.01 16.88
C LYS A 83 24.56 4.94 17.33
N ARG A 84 24.83 5.84 18.28
CA ARG A 84 23.85 6.80 18.81
C ARG A 84 23.49 7.85 17.75
N ASP A 85 24.48 8.35 17.03
CA ASP A 85 24.28 9.38 15.99
C ASP A 85 23.56 8.80 14.78
N HIS A 86 23.92 7.56 14.39
CA HIS A 86 23.21 6.84 13.33
C HIS A 86 21.73 6.62 13.67
N GLN A 87 21.43 6.26 14.94
CA GLN A 87 20.05 6.11 15.40
C GLN A 87 19.28 7.43 15.43
N ALA A 88 19.93 8.53 15.82
CA ALA A 88 19.33 9.86 15.79
C ALA A 88 18.93 10.24 14.35
N ARG A 89 19.85 10.10 13.39
CA ARG A 89 19.57 10.33 11.96
C ARG A 89 18.44 9.48 11.41
N ILE A 90 18.36 8.19 11.79
CA ILE A 90 17.25 7.33 11.37
C ILE A 90 15.91 7.85 11.92
N ARG A 91 15.87 8.28 13.19
CA ARG A 91 14.66 8.84 13.79
C ARG A 91 14.26 10.12 13.08
N ASP A 92 15.21 11.02 12.85
CA ASP A 92 14.96 12.31 12.22
C ASP A 92 14.49 12.12 10.76
N PHE A 93 15.11 11.19 10.02
CA PHE A 93 14.65 10.80 8.68
C PHE A 93 13.23 10.22 8.68
N ARG A 94 12.86 9.40 9.68
CA ARG A 94 11.49 8.88 9.77
C ARG A 94 10.47 9.98 9.99
N GLN A 95 10.80 10.97 10.80
CA GLN A 95 9.94 12.13 11.00
C GLN A 95 9.81 12.93 9.71
N GLN A 96 10.92 13.26 9.05
CA GLN A 96 10.92 13.95 7.76
C GLN A 96 10.11 13.20 6.69
N LEU A 97 10.28 11.87 6.61
CA LEU A 97 9.53 11.03 5.68
C LEU A 97 8.03 11.06 6.00
N GLN A 98 7.66 11.02 7.28
CA GLN A 98 6.27 11.12 7.70
C GLN A 98 5.69 12.48 7.30
N ASP A 99 6.39 13.57 7.59
CA ASP A 99 5.93 14.94 7.31
C ASP A 99 5.78 15.18 5.80
N ALA A 100 6.73 14.70 4.99
CA ALA A 100 6.66 14.80 3.53
C ALA A 100 5.59 13.87 2.92
N ARG A 101 5.30 12.72 3.54
CA ARG A 101 4.30 11.76 3.06
C ARG A 101 2.86 12.24 3.29
N GLN A 102 2.60 13.02 4.33
CA GLN A 102 1.24 13.45 4.69
C GLN A 102 0.53 14.25 3.57
N PRO A 103 1.13 15.29 2.96
CA PRO A 103 0.50 15.99 1.85
C PRO A 103 0.24 15.12 0.62
N VAL A 104 1.10 14.15 0.36
CA VAL A 104 0.95 13.21 -0.77
C VAL A 104 -0.21 12.25 -0.51
N LEU A 105 -0.36 11.76 0.72
CA LEU A 105 -1.51 10.95 1.12
C LEU A 105 -2.82 11.71 0.93
N ALA A 106 -2.89 12.96 1.41
CA ALA A 106 -4.08 13.79 1.27
C ALA A 106 -4.46 13.96 -0.21
N ALA A 107 -3.48 14.26 -1.08
CA ALA A 107 -3.74 14.35 -2.52
C ALA A 107 -4.23 13.02 -3.13
N VAL A 108 -3.69 11.87 -2.69
CA VAL A 108 -4.17 10.55 -3.13
C VAL A 108 -5.59 10.28 -2.64
N GLU A 109 -5.94 10.69 -1.42
CA GLU A 109 -7.29 10.56 -0.86
C GLU A 109 -8.30 11.43 -1.60
N ASP A 110 -7.95 12.68 -1.90
CA ASP A 110 -8.78 13.60 -2.70
C ASP A 110 -9.03 13.03 -4.11
N LEU A 111 -7.99 12.57 -4.80
CA LEU A 111 -8.11 11.92 -6.11
C LEU A 111 -8.96 10.65 -6.07
N ALA A 112 -8.89 9.89 -4.97
CA ALA A 112 -9.71 8.70 -4.80
C ALA A 112 -11.18 9.03 -4.53
N ALA A 113 -11.47 10.17 -3.90
CA ALA A 113 -12.83 10.67 -3.75
C ALA A 113 -13.41 11.10 -5.10
N ASP A 114 -12.67 11.86 -5.90
CA ASP A 114 -13.08 12.27 -7.25
C ASP A 114 -13.34 11.04 -8.15
N GLU A 115 -12.44 10.05 -8.13
CA GLU A 115 -12.60 8.81 -8.88
C GLU A 115 -13.80 7.99 -8.38
N ALA A 116 -14.08 7.99 -7.06
CA ALA A 116 -15.25 7.32 -6.51
C ALA A 116 -16.56 7.97 -6.98
N GLU A 117 -16.61 9.30 -7.03
CA GLU A 117 -17.75 10.04 -7.55
C GLU A 117 -17.97 9.72 -9.04
N TYR A 118 -16.91 9.69 -9.84
CA TYR A 118 -16.96 9.24 -11.24
C TYR A 118 -17.53 7.83 -11.36
N LEU A 119 -16.98 6.86 -10.61
CA LEU A 119 -17.44 5.47 -10.63
C LEU A 119 -18.90 5.31 -10.18
N ALA A 120 -19.38 6.14 -9.26
CA ALA A 120 -20.76 6.14 -8.79
C ALA A 120 -21.76 6.58 -9.88
N GLN A 121 -21.32 7.40 -10.84
CA GLN A 121 -22.14 7.88 -11.96
C GLN A 121 -22.24 6.90 -13.12
N LEU A 122 -21.35 5.89 -13.18
CA LEU A 122 -21.34 4.89 -14.25
C LEU A 122 -22.55 3.95 -14.17
N ASP A 123 -23.05 3.54 -15.34
CA ASP A 123 -24.01 2.44 -15.45
C ASP A 123 -23.37 1.08 -15.12
N ASP A 124 -24.18 0.03 -15.02
CA ASP A 124 -23.72 -1.29 -14.55
C ASP A 124 -22.70 -1.93 -15.48
N GLU A 125 -22.81 -1.67 -16.79
CA GLU A 125 -21.90 -2.22 -17.80
C GLU A 125 -20.55 -1.51 -17.74
N ALA A 126 -20.52 -0.18 -17.80
CA ALA A 126 -19.28 0.60 -17.72
C ALA A 126 -18.57 0.40 -16.38
N PHE A 127 -19.33 0.34 -15.27
CA PHE A 127 -18.74 0.05 -13.95
C PHE A 127 -18.09 -1.34 -13.92
N ALA A 128 -18.73 -2.34 -14.53
CA ALA A 128 -18.20 -3.69 -14.57
C ALA A 128 -16.93 -3.79 -15.45
N GLU A 129 -16.85 -3.02 -16.53
CA GLU A 129 -15.67 -2.91 -17.37
C GLU A 129 -14.48 -2.32 -16.60
N GLU A 130 -14.69 -1.19 -15.91
CA GLU A 130 -13.65 -0.52 -15.11
C GLU A 130 -13.15 -1.44 -13.98
N TRP A 131 -14.06 -2.07 -13.24
CA TRP A 131 -13.68 -3.04 -12.20
C TRP A 131 -12.92 -4.24 -12.77
N SER A 132 -13.39 -4.79 -13.89
CA SER A 132 -12.73 -5.92 -14.54
C SER A 132 -11.35 -5.54 -15.06
N ALA A 133 -11.17 -4.34 -15.63
CA ALA A 133 -9.88 -3.82 -16.03
C ALA A 133 -8.93 -3.72 -14.83
N PHE A 134 -9.39 -3.12 -13.73
CA PHE A 134 -8.62 -2.96 -12.49
C PHE A 134 -8.16 -4.30 -11.91
N VAL A 135 -9.04 -5.29 -11.74
CA VAL A 135 -8.66 -6.57 -11.12
C VAL A 135 -7.76 -7.40 -12.06
N ARG A 136 -7.94 -7.28 -13.38
CA ARG A 136 -7.10 -7.97 -14.37
C ARG A 136 -5.70 -7.35 -14.47
N GLU A 137 -5.54 -6.06 -14.20
CA GLU A 137 -4.26 -5.36 -14.30
C GLU A 137 -3.17 -6.13 -13.53
N ALA A 138 -2.14 -6.59 -14.25
CA ALA A 138 -1.17 -7.47 -13.63
C ALA A 138 -0.36 -6.72 -12.59
N ALA A 139 -0.16 -7.31 -11.40
CA ALA A 139 0.82 -6.82 -10.45
C ALA A 139 2.19 -6.76 -11.14
N GLY A 140 2.59 -5.56 -11.57
CA GLY A 140 3.81 -5.31 -12.35
C GLY A 140 3.62 -4.98 -13.84
N SER A 141 2.42 -5.02 -14.43
CA SER A 141 2.19 -4.50 -15.80
C SER A 141 1.95 -3.00 -15.78
N SER A 142 3.04 -2.24 -15.67
CA SER A 142 3.22 -0.95 -16.34
C SER A 142 2.01 0.02 -16.39
N ARG A 143 1.61 0.54 -15.22
CA ARG A 143 1.40 1.98 -14.98
C ARG A 143 1.52 2.24 -13.48
N SER A 144 2.67 2.77 -13.08
CA SER A 144 2.94 3.22 -11.72
C SER A 144 2.00 4.38 -11.37
N GLY A 145 0.84 4.09 -10.77
CA GLY A 145 0.08 5.09 -10.02
C GLY A 145 -1.44 5.01 -10.06
N ARG A 146 -2.05 4.52 -11.15
CA ARG A 146 -3.53 4.38 -11.21
C ARG A 146 -4.07 3.34 -10.23
N ASN A 147 -3.28 2.30 -9.94
CA ASN A 147 -3.67 1.20 -9.06
C ASN A 147 -4.06 1.59 -7.62
N TYR A 148 -3.47 2.65 -7.05
CA TYR A 148 -3.74 2.97 -5.64
C TYR A 148 -5.00 3.81 -5.48
N VAL A 149 -5.15 4.86 -6.30
CA VAL A 149 -6.32 5.75 -6.33
C VAL A 149 -7.57 4.96 -6.71
N GLN A 150 -7.54 4.22 -7.82
CA GLN A 150 -8.69 3.40 -8.25
C GLN A 150 -9.04 2.31 -7.22
N GLY A 151 -8.03 1.66 -6.65
CA GLY A 151 -8.26 0.67 -5.60
C GLY A 151 -8.93 1.27 -4.36
N LEU A 152 -8.57 2.50 -3.95
CA LEU A 152 -9.27 3.21 -2.89
C LEU A 152 -10.68 3.63 -3.31
N ALA A 153 -10.85 4.11 -4.53
CA ALA A 153 -12.14 4.55 -5.07
C ALA A 153 -13.16 3.40 -5.11
N PHE A 154 -12.79 2.22 -5.63
CA PHE A 154 -13.65 1.03 -5.61
C PHE A 154 -14.03 0.55 -4.21
N ARG A 155 -13.22 0.89 -3.21
CA ARG A 155 -13.44 0.57 -1.80
C ARG A 155 -14.09 1.72 -1.03
N SER A 156 -14.44 2.82 -1.70
CA SER A 156 -15.13 3.93 -1.07
C SER A 156 -16.55 3.53 -0.66
N PRO A 157 -17.13 4.17 0.37
CA PRO A 157 -18.47 3.83 0.86
C PRO A 157 -19.57 3.89 -0.20
N GLU A 158 -19.43 4.76 -1.21
CA GLU A 158 -20.45 5.02 -2.22
C GLU A 158 -20.60 3.86 -3.20
N VAL A 159 -19.48 3.27 -3.63
CA VAL A 159 -19.48 2.18 -4.62
C VAL A 159 -19.17 0.81 -4.02
N ALA A 160 -18.61 0.71 -2.80
CA ALA A 160 -18.19 -0.57 -2.20
C ALA A 160 -19.26 -1.68 -2.20
N PRO A 161 -20.57 -1.43 -1.95
CA PRO A 161 -21.59 -2.47 -2.04
C PRO A 161 -21.72 -3.04 -3.46
N ARG A 162 -21.68 -2.16 -4.48
CA ARG A 162 -21.75 -2.53 -5.89
C ARG A 162 -20.50 -3.30 -6.31
N THR A 163 -19.31 -2.81 -5.93
CA THR A 163 -18.04 -3.52 -6.13
C THR A 163 -18.06 -4.91 -5.50
N GLN A 164 -18.57 -5.05 -4.27
CA GLN A 164 -18.66 -6.34 -3.59
C GLN A 164 -19.57 -7.31 -4.34
N ALA A 165 -20.75 -6.87 -4.78
CA ALA A 165 -21.68 -7.71 -5.52
C ALA A 165 -21.05 -8.25 -6.81
N LEU A 166 -20.39 -7.37 -7.58
CA LEU A 166 -19.69 -7.74 -8.80
C LEU A 166 -18.50 -8.67 -8.53
N ALA A 167 -17.68 -8.37 -7.51
CA ALA A 167 -16.55 -9.23 -7.14
C ALA A 167 -16.99 -10.64 -6.72
N VAL A 168 -18.13 -10.78 -6.04
CA VAL A 168 -18.72 -12.09 -5.71
C VAL A 168 -19.21 -12.81 -6.97
N GLN A 169 -19.81 -12.10 -7.93
CA GLN A 169 -20.21 -12.67 -9.21
C GLN A 169 -19.00 -13.17 -10.02
N MET A 170 -17.95 -12.38 -10.13
CA MET A 170 -16.70 -12.76 -10.80
C MET A 170 -16.01 -13.95 -10.12
N MET A 171 -16.07 -14.06 -8.79
CA MET A 171 -15.52 -15.22 -8.07
C MET A 171 -16.25 -16.53 -8.42
N ARG A 172 -17.57 -16.46 -8.62
CA ARG A 172 -18.41 -17.60 -8.99
C ARG A 172 -18.14 -18.02 -10.44
N ASN A 173 -18.14 -17.06 -11.36
CA ASN A 173 -18.00 -17.29 -12.78
C ASN A 173 -16.79 -16.52 -13.35
N PRO A 174 -15.54 -16.91 -13.03
CA PRO A 174 -14.36 -16.13 -13.44
C PRO A 174 -14.11 -16.18 -14.95
N GLU A 175 -14.61 -17.21 -15.63
CA GLU A 175 -14.41 -17.42 -17.08
C GLU A 175 -15.11 -16.34 -17.89
N ASP A 176 -16.30 -15.90 -17.47
CA ASP A 176 -17.08 -14.84 -18.13
C ASP A 176 -16.37 -13.47 -18.18
N PHE A 177 -15.39 -13.25 -17.30
CA PHE A 177 -14.68 -11.96 -17.17
C PHE A 177 -13.24 -11.99 -17.71
N LEU A 178 -12.79 -13.15 -18.18
CA LEU A 178 -11.46 -13.30 -18.78
C LEU A 178 -11.55 -13.22 -20.30
N PRO A 179 -10.76 -12.37 -20.96
CA PRO A 179 -10.72 -12.36 -22.41
C PRO A 179 -10.14 -13.68 -22.93
N GLU A 180 -10.75 -14.22 -23.98
CA GLU A 180 -10.21 -15.35 -24.72
C GLU A 180 -8.90 -14.95 -25.40
N LEU A 181 -7.88 -15.81 -25.30
CA LEU A 181 -6.58 -15.59 -25.94
C LEU A 181 -6.34 -16.71 -26.96
N GLU A 182 -6.09 -16.33 -28.21
CA GLU A 182 -5.77 -17.30 -29.27
C GLU A 182 -4.49 -18.08 -28.94
N GLY A 183 -4.55 -19.42 -29.09
CA GLY A 183 -3.42 -20.30 -28.81
C GLY A 183 -3.10 -20.50 -27.32
N GLU A 184 -3.97 -20.05 -26.41
CA GLU A 184 -3.77 -20.23 -24.98
C GLU A 184 -3.82 -21.71 -24.57
N SER A 185 -2.75 -22.18 -23.93
CA SER A 185 -2.76 -23.53 -23.35
C SER A 185 -3.75 -23.62 -22.18
N ARG A 186 -4.40 -24.78 -22.00
CA ARG A 186 -5.29 -25.04 -20.85
C ARG A 186 -4.65 -24.67 -19.49
N LYS A 187 -3.34 -24.91 -19.35
CA LYS A 187 -2.57 -24.58 -18.14
C LYS A 187 -2.41 -23.07 -17.93
N ALA A 188 -2.15 -22.32 -19.01
CA ALA A 188 -2.06 -20.86 -18.95
C ALA A 188 -3.42 -20.23 -18.60
N HIS A 189 -4.50 -20.74 -19.19
CA HIS A 189 -5.86 -20.33 -18.87
C HIS A 189 -6.19 -20.56 -17.38
N GLN A 190 -5.94 -21.77 -16.87
CA GLN A 190 -6.16 -22.10 -15.47
C GLN A 190 -5.33 -21.23 -14.50
N ALA A 191 -4.10 -20.86 -14.90
CA ALA A 191 -3.25 -19.95 -14.13
C ALA A 191 -3.86 -18.54 -14.05
N ARG A 192 -4.43 -18.01 -15.14
CA ARG A 192 -5.13 -16.72 -15.15
C ARG A 192 -6.39 -16.74 -14.29
N VAL A 193 -7.20 -17.79 -14.38
CA VAL A 193 -8.38 -17.98 -13.51
C VAL A 193 -7.97 -17.96 -12.03
N THR A 194 -6.89 -18.69 -11.69
CA THR A 194 -6.37 -18.74 -10.32
C THR A 194 -5.85 -17.37 -9.86
N GLN A 195 -5.16 -16.64 -10.74
CA GLN A 195 -4.66 -15.30 -10.46
C GLN A 195 -5.80 -14.30 -10.24
N LEU A 196 -6.84 -14.34 -11.07
CA LEU A 196 -8.03 -13.51 -10.93
C LEU A 196 -8.71 -13.77 -9.59
N ARG A 197 -8.96 -15.03 -9.23
CA ARG A 197 -9.55 -15.41 -7.95
C ARG A 197 -8.73 -14.91 -6.76
N SER A 198 -7.42 -15.12 -6.79
CA SER A 198 -6.53 -14.66 -5.72
C SER A 198 -6.59 -13.13 -5.51
N ARG A 199 -6.71 -12.36 -6.60
CA ARG A 199 -6.88 -10.91 -6.52
C ARG A 199 -8.25 -10.51 -6.00
N LEU A 200 -9.31 -11.10 -6.51
CA LEU A 200 -10.67 -10.88 -6.01
C LEU A 200 -10.76 -11.20 -4.51
N GLU A 201 -10.12 -12.27 -4.03
CA GLU A 201 -10.04 -12.59 -2.60
C GLU A 201 -9.29 -11.52 -1.78
N ALA A 202 -8.23 -10.93 -2.34
CA ALA A 202 -7.54 -9.82 -1.70
C ALA A 202 -8.44 -8.58 -1.63
N GLU A 203 -9.09 -8.22 -2.74
CA GLU A 203 -9.97 -7.06 -2.81
C GLU A 203 -11.23 -7.21 -1.95
N LEU A 204 -11.87 -8.38 -1.95
CA LEU A 204 -13.02 -8.67 -1.08
C LEU A 204 -12.68 -8.52 0.40
N ARG A 205 -11.45 -8.85 0.81
CA ARG A 205 -11.00 -8.60 2.19
C ARG A 205 -10.92 -7.11 2.50
N PHE A 206 -10.43 -6.29 1.57
CA PHE A 206 -10.38 -4.84 1.75
C PHE A 206 -11.78 -4.22 1.75
N LEU A 207 -12.64 -4.60 0.81
CA LEU A 207 -14.04 -4.18 0.74
C LEU A 207 -14.80 -4.51 2.03
N GLN A 208 -14.56 -5.70 2.60
CA GLN A 208 -15.19 -6.10 3.85
C GLN A 208 -14.85 -5.14 5.01
N TYR A 209 -13.63 -4.57 5.05
CA TYR A 209 -13.29 -3.57 6.07
C TYR A 209 -14.10 -2.29 5.89
N THR A 210 -14.22 -1.77 4.67
CA THR A 210 -15.05 -0.59 4.39
C THR A 210 -16.50 -0.84 4.76
N LEU A 211 -17.08 -1.96 4.33
CA LEU A 211 -18.49 -2.28 4.58
C LEU A 211 -18.76 -2.47 6.08
N ASN A 212 -17.84 -3.09 6.82
CA ASN A 212 -17.91 -3.19 8.28
C ASN A 212 -17.82 -1.82 8.94
N TYR A 213 -16.97 -0.93 8.45
CA TYR A 213 -16.86 0.44 8.93
C TYR A 213 -18.16 1.23 8.69
N MET A 214 -18.76 1.11 7.51
CA MET A 214 -20.07 1.71 7.21
C MET A 214 -21.14 1.21 8.17
N ALA A 215 -21.23 -0.11 8.38
CA ALA A 215 -22.17 -0.68 9.35
C ALA A 215 -21.95 -0.15 10.77
N ALA A 216 -20.69 -0.08 11.21
CA ALA A 216 -20.30 0.43 12.53
C ALA A 216 -20.67 1.90 12.73
N ARG A 217 -20.54 2.75 11.70
CA ARG A 217 -20.97 4.17 11.76
C ARG A 217 -22.45 4.32 12.10
N TRP A 218 -23.28 3.38 11.68
CA TRP A 218 -24.71 3.33 11.99
C TRP A 218 -25.04 2.59 13.30
N GLY A 219 -24.03 2.34 14.15
CA GLY A 219 -24.20 1.60 15.40
C GLY A 219 -24.50 0.11 15.20
N ARG A 220 -24.36 -0.41 13.98
CA ARG A 220 -24.57 -1.84 13.69
C ARG A 220 -23.26 -2.59 13.87
N MET A 221 -23.31 -3.72 14.58
CA MET A 221 -22.18 -4.65 14.65
C MET A 221 -21.76 -5.08 13.23
N PRO A 222 -20.48 -5.43 13.00
CA PRO A 222 -20.02 -6.00 11.74
C PRO A 222 -20.96 -7.13 11.28
N THR A 223 -21.41 -7.07 10.02
CA THR A 223 -22.44 -7.98 9.49
C THR A 223 -21.92 -9.41 9.31
N ALA A 224 -20.61 -9.58 9.12
CA ALA A 224 -19.99 -10.89 9.05
C ALA A 224 -19.76 -11.45 10.47
N PRO A 225 -20.30 -12.64 10.80
CA PRO A 225 -19.96 -13.31 12.04
C PRO A 225 -18.47 -13.60 12.05
N ASN A 226 -17.75 -13.16 13.08
CA ASN A 226 -16.38 -13.59 13.29
C ASN A 226 -16.40 -15.03 13.80
N TYR A 227 -16.56 -16.00 12.88
CA TYR A 227 -16.69 -17.42 13.20
C TYR A 227 -15.48 -17.94 13.98
N ARG A 228 -14.29 -17.38 13.75
CA ARG A 228 -13.09 -17.68 14.54
C ARG A 228 -13.26 -17.23 16.00
N LEU A 229 -13.71 -15.99 16.22
CA LEU A 229 -13.96 -15.47 17.56
C LEU A 229 -15.12 -16.22 18.24
N GLN A 230 -16.18 -16.57 17.51
CA GLN A 230 -17.29 -17.39 18.03
C GLN A 230 -16.82 -18.80 18.40
N ALA A 231 -16.07 -19.48 17.54
CA ALA A 231 -15.49 -20.79 17.85
C ALA A 231 -14.52 -20.71 19.05
N MET A 232 -13.73 -19.63 19.15
CA MET A 232 -12.87 -19.39 20.32
C MET A 232 -13.67 -19.11 21.58
N ARG A 233 -14.80 -18.39 21.51
CA ARG A 233 -15.71 -18.19 22.65
C ARG A 233 -16.33 -19.50 23.09
N LEU A 234 -16.87 -20.30 22.17
CA LEU A 234 -17.43 -21.62 22.46
C LEU A 234 -16.39 -22.57 23.07
N LEU A 235 -15.14 -22.54 22.59
CA LEU A 235 -14.04 -23.30 23.18
C LEU A 235 -13.66 -22.78 24.57
N ALA A 236 -13.63 -21.47 24.77
CA ALA A 236 -13.31 -20.85 26.06
C ALA A 236 -14.40 -21.08 27.11
N GLU A 237 -15.67 -21.09 26.70
CA GLU A 237 -16.81 -21.41 27.57
C GLU A 237 -16.80 -22.89 27.98
N ARG A 238 -16.47 -23.79 27.06
CA ARG A 238 -16.46 -25.23 27.31
C ARG A 238 -15.20 -25.72 28.04
N TYR A 239 -14.06 -25.08 27.82
CA TYR A 239 -12.76 -25.47 28.39
C TYR A 239 -11.94 -24.23 28.83
N PRO A 240 -12.38 -23.50 29.87
CA PRO A 240 -11.79 -22.21 30.24
C PRO A 240 -10.33 -22.31 30.68
N GLU A 241 -9.97 -23.34 31.45
CA GLU A 241 -8.60 -23.52 31.96
C GLU A 241 -7.63 -23.93 30.85
N GLU A 242 -8.02 -24.89 30.01
CA GLU A 242 -7.21 -25.36 28.88
C GLU A 242 -7.00 -24.26 27.85
N PHE A 243 -8.05 -23.49 27.56
CA PHE A 243 -7.96 -22.34 26.67
C PHE A 243 -7.00 -21.27 27.21
N SER A 244 -7.05 -20.96 28.51
CA SER A 244 -6.13 -20.02 29.15
C SER A 244 -4.67 -20.50 29.09
N ARG A 245 -4.43 -21.80 29.36
CA ARG A 245 -3.11 -22.44 29.25
C ARG A 245 -2.59 -22.38 27.82
N LEU A 246 -3.39 -22.80 26.82
CA LEU A 246 -3.03 -22.75 25.41
C LEU A 246 -2.74 -21.32 24.94
N ARG A 247 -3.56 -20.34 25.33
CA ARG A 247 -3.33 -18.93 24.98
C ARG A 247 -2.01 -18.41 25.57
N THR A 248 -1.67 -18.84 26.78
CA THR A 248 -0.42 -18.47 27.45
C THR A 248 0.78 -19.15 26.79
N ALA A 249 0.67 -20.43 26.45
CA ALA A 249 1.67 -21.17 25.68
C ALA A 249 1.95 -20.50 24.32
N VAL A 250 0.91 -20.22 23.53
CA VAL A 250 1.05 -19.54 22.23
C VAL A 250 1.68 -18.16 22.36
N ARG A 251 1.35 -17.39 23.41
CA ARG A 251 2.01 -16.10 23.67
C ARG A 251 3.49 -16.26 24.01
N ASN A 252 3.84 -17.27 24.79
CA ASN A 252 5.23 -17.56 25.15
C ASN A 252 6.02 -18.04 23.94
N ASP A 253 5.46 -18.93 23.12
CA ASP A 253 6.07 -19.42 21.88
C ASP A 253 6.29 -18.27 20.88
N ALA A 254 5.30 -17.39 20.72
CA ALA A 254 5.43 -16.20 19.87
C ALA A 254 6.53 -15.24 20.39
N ARG A 255 6.69 -15.12 21.71
CA ARG A 255 7.77 -14.34 22.33
C ARG A 255 9.12 -15.00 22.07
N GLN A 256 9.24 -16.30 22.28
CA GLN A 256 10.47 -17.07 22.04
C GLN A 256 10.87 -17.05 20.57
N ALA A 257 9.94 -17.27 19.63
CA ALA A 257 10.21 -17.17 18.20
C ALA A 257 10.74 -15.78 17.79
N ARG A 258 10.21 -14.70 18.38
CA ARG A 258 10.75 -13.35 18.17
C ARG A 258 12.18 -13.21 18.72
N GLU A 259 12.44 -13.75 19.91
CA GLU A 259 13.78 -13.73 20.52
C GLU A 259 14.78 -14.57 19.72
N ASP A 260 14.37 -15.71 19.18
CA ASP A 260 15.20 -16.60 18.36
C ASP A 260 15.52 -15.96 17.02
N VAL A 261 14.54 -15.33 16.35
CA VAL A 261 14.78 -14.53 15.14
C VAL A 261 15.73 -13.37 15.44
N LEU A 262 15.61 -12.71 16.60
CA LEU A 262 16.55 -11.67 17.01
C LEU A 262 17.95 -12.24 17.29
N ARG A 263 18.07 -13.43 17.89
CA ARG A 263 19.34 -14.12 18.13
C ARG A 263 20.00 -14.57 16.83
N GLN A 264 19.25 -15.17 15.90
CA GLN A 264 19.72 -15.54 14.56
C GLN A 264 20.22 -14.31 13.79
N ARG A 265 19.44 -13.23 13.74
CA ARG A 265 19.86 -11.97 13.12
C ARG A 265 21.09 -11.34 13.77
N ARG A 266 21.33 -11.56 15.07
CA ARG A 266 22.57 -11.13 15.75
C ARG A 266 23.74 -12.05 15.41
N ALA A 267 23.51 -13.35 15.30
CA ALA A 267 24.51 -14.35 14.93
C ALA A 267 24.98 -14.17 13.49
N GLU A 268 24.07 -13.94 12.54
CA GLU A 268 24.36 -13.65 11.12
C GLU A 268 25.18 -12.36 10.93
N ARG A 269 25.04 -11.39 11.84
CA ARG A 269 25.82 -10.14 11.82
C ARG A 269 27.21 -10.22 12.44
N ARG A 270 27.50 -11.26 13.24
CA ARG A 270 28.80 -11.43 13.90
C ARG A 270 29.95 -11.86 12.96
N PRO A 271 29.78 -12.73 11.95
CA PRO A 271 30.87 -13.06 11.03
C PRO A 271 31.20 -11.91 10.07
N GLN A 272 30.24 -11.05 9.70
CA GLN A 272 30.51 -9.87 8.86
C GLN A 272 31.35 -8.80 9.56
N ALA A 273 31.35 -8.74 10.89
CA ALA A 273 32.18 -7.81 11.66
C ALA A 273 33.61 -8.33 11.93
N ARG A 274 33.90 -9.61 11.62
CA ARG A 274 35.23 -10.23 11.83
C ARG A 274 36.04 -10.41 10.54
N SER A 275 35.43 -10.32 9.36
CA SER A 275 36.14 -10.35 8.06
C SER A 275 36.47 -8.96 7.50
N ALA A 276 36.20 -7.88 8.24
CA ALA A 276 36.47 -6.50 7.84
C ALA A 276 37.50 -5.77 8.74
N ASN A 277 38.28 -6.53 9.52
CA ASN A 277 39.46 -6.05 10.23
C ASN A 277 40.71 -6.70 9.65
#